data_AF-A0AA90V6M8-F1
#
_entry.id   AF-A0AA90V6M8-F1
#
_cell.length_a   1.000
_cell.length_b   1.000
_cell.length_c   1.000
_cell.angle_alpha   90.00
_cell.angle_beta   90.00
_cell.angle_gamma   90.00
#
_symmetry.space_group_name_H-M   'P 1'
#
loop_
_entity.id
_entity.type
_entity.pdbx_description
1 polymer ?
#
loop_
_entity_poly.entity_id
_entity_poly.type
_entity_poly.pdbx_seq_one_letter_code
_entity_poly.pdbx_strand_id
1 'polypeptide(L)'
;MNSNIFFLPFIGRYYANGGLFGKRIMILGDSHYCDGGCCDCGNCRLCRQCAKFTQNVLRDFLDERKERQNWMRTFVKFERSLVGEKTDRALRRKIWDSVMFYNYLQVAMTGPRKAGTSAQYKQAANAFFDVIDENEPECIIVWGKRLWNNMPNERWQDGDDIVVDGYHAATGYYLLRNGKRVKVVAVYHPSGGYSWSYWYRVIKRLLE
;
A
#
# COMPACT_ATOMS: atom_id res chain seq x y z
N MET A 1 -12.36 -14.30 16.73
CA MET A 1 -11.00 -14.51 16.21
C MET A 1 -10.16 -13.31 16.59
N ASN A 2 -8.96 -13.51 17.16
CA ASN A 2 -8.04 -12.40 17.37
C ASN A 2 -7.48 -12.01 16.00
N SER A 3 -7.81 -10.81 15.51
CA SER A 3 -7.23 -10.28 14.27
C SER A 3 -5.71 -10.15 14.45
N ASN A 4 -4.93 -10.62 13.47
CA ASN A 4 -3.48 -10.43 13.43
C ASN A 4 -3.10 -8.98 13.07
N ILE A 5 -4.08 -8.13 12.77
CA ILE A 5 -3.90 -6.79 12.24
C ILE A 5 -3.79 -5.80 13.41
N PHE A 6 -2.64 -5.16 13.54
CA PHE A 6 -2.44 -4.03 14.45
C PHE A 6 -2.76 -2.70 13.76
N PHE A 7 -2.07 -2.41 12.65
CA PHE A 7 -2.28 -1.19 11.89
C PHE A 7 -3.42 -1.41 10.92
N LEU A 8 -4.56 -0.77 11.19
CA LEU A 8 -5.74 -0.90 10.34
C LEU A 8 -5.47 -0.28 8.98
N PRO A 9 -5.97 -0.89 7.88
CA PRO A 9 -5.89 -0.28 6.57
C PRO A 9 -6.72 1.01 6.52
N PHE A 10 -6.35 1.90 5.61
CA PHE A 10 -7.23 2.94 5.12
C PHE A 10 -8.05 2.34 3.97
N ILE A 11 -9.38 2.49 4.01
CA ILE A 11 -10.29 2.00 2.98
C ILE A 11 -11.09 3.21 2.48
N GLY A 12 -10.93 3.53 1.20
CA GLY A 12 -11.70 4.58 0.54
C GLY A 12 -13.19 4.24 0.51
N ARG A 13 -14.05 5.25 0.64
CA ARG A 13 -15.51 5.08 0.72
C ARG A 13 -16.16 4.38 -0.49
N TYR A 14 -15.51 4.42 -1.64
CA TYR A 14 -15.92 3.79 -2.89
C TYR A 14 -14.99 2.62 -3.28
N TYR A 15 -14.10 2.18 -2.39
CA TYR A 15 -13.26 1.02 -2.67
C TYR A 15 -14.11 -0.22 -3.02
N ALA A 16 -15.15 -0.51 -2.24
CA ALA A 16 -15.94 -1.74 -2.37
C ALA A 16 -16.58 -1.93 -3.77
N ASN A 17 -16.95 -0.85 -4.46
CA ASN A 17 -17.52 -0.89 -5.81
C ASN A 17 -16.49 -0.61 -6.92
N GLY A 18 -15.20 -0.58 -6.57
CA GLY A 18 -14.09 -0.31 -7.48
C GLY A 18 -13.82 1.17 -7.76
N GLY A 19 -14.68 2.07 -7.24
CA GLY A 19 -14.52 3.52 -7.32
C GLY A 19 -14.25 4.03 -8.73
N LEU A 20 -13.33 5.00 -8.84
CA LEU A 20 -12.91 5.63 -10.10
C LEU A 20 -12.34 4.64 -11.13
N PHE A 21 -11.82 3.50 -10.67
CA PHE A 21 -11.05 2.57 -11.50
C PHE A 21 -11.83 1.32 -11.90
N GLY A 22 -13.05 1.14 -11.39
CA GLY A 22 -13.85 -0.07 -11.61
C GLY A 22 -13.21 -1.36 -11.07
N LYS A 23 -12.20 -1.24 -10.20
CA LYS A 23 -11.47 -2.36 -9.59
C LYS A 23 -11.11 -2.05 -8.15
N ARG A 24 -11.14 -3.07 -7.29
CA ARG A 24 -10.64 -2.98 -5.91
C ARG A 24 -9.12 -2.95 -5.90
N ILE A 25 -8.53 -1.76 -5.86
CA ILE A 25 -7.07 -1.55 -5.85
C ILE A 25 -6.57 -1.41 -4.41
N MET A 26 -5.62 -2.27 -4.04
CA MET A 26 -4.84 -2.14 -2.81
C MET A 26 -3.47 -1.55 -3.09
N ILE A 27 -3.10 -0.55 -2.31
CA ILE A 27 -1.77 0.04 -2.30
C ILE A 27 -1.04 -0.50 -1.08
N LEU A 28 0.12 -1.13 -1.29
CA LEU A 28 0.88 -1.78 -0.24
C LEU A 28 2.21 -1.04 0.00
N GLY A 29 2.29 -0.33 1.12
CA GLY A 29 3.51 0.28 1.63
C GLY A 29 4.26 -0.63 2.61
N ASP A 30 5.46 -0.23 3.00
CA ASP A 30 6.38 -1.05 3.81
C ASP A 30 6.09 -0.93 5.31
N SER A 31 6.20 0.28 5.87
CA SER A 31 6.18 0.52 7.32
C SER A 31 5.71 1.93 7.68
N HIS A 32 5.26 2.09 8.93
CA HIS A 32 5.04 3.40 9.57
C HIS A 32 6.32 3.91 10.21
N TYR A 33 6.42 5.23 10.41
CA TYR A 33 7.54 5.87 11.10
C TYR A 33 7.07 6.53 12.39
N CYS A 34 7.63 6.12 13.51
CA CYS A 34 7.36 6.71 14.81
C CYS A 34 8.68 7.19 15.43
N ASP A 35 8.83 8.51 15.51
CA ASP A 35 9.99 9.21 16.06
C ASP A 35 9.79 9.66 17.51
N GLY A 36 8.55 9.70 18.00
CA GLY A 36 8.17 10.21 19.32
C GLY A 36 8.40 9.30 20.52
N GLY A 37 9.31 8.33 20.46
CA GLY A 37 9.63 7.47 21.63
C GLY A 37 8.52 6.49 22.04
N CYS A 38 7.55 6.21 21.16
CA CYS A 38 6.58 5.14 21.34
C CYS A 38 7.26 3.78 21.18
N CYS A 39 7.82 3.23 22.27
CA CYS A 39 8.51 1.93 22.29
C CYS A 39 7.59 0.77 21.84
N ASP A 40 6.27 0.97 21.91
CA ASP A 40 5.25 -0.06 21.75
C ASP A 40 4.41 0.09 20.48
N CYS A 41 4.80 0.98 19.56
CA CYS A 41 4.10 1.21 18.30
C CYS A 41 4.28 0.00 17.37
N GLY A 42 3.32 -0.93 17.43
CA GLY A 42 3.38 -2.23 16.78
C GLY A 42 3.09 -3.41 17.70
N ASN A 43 2.93 -3.16 19.00
CA ASN A 43 2.54 -4.16 19.98
C ASN A 43 1.06 -3.97 20.37
N CYS A 44 0.19 -4.84 19.86
CA CYS A 44 -1.26 -4.82 20.09
C CYS A 44 -1.69 -4.85 21.57
N ARG A 45 -0.82 -5.36 22.45
CA ARG A 45 -1.09 -5.48 23.87
C ARG A 45 -0.78 -4.20 24.65
N LEU A 46 0.03 -3.32 24.10
CA LEU A 46 0.59 -2.17 24.81
C LEU A 46 0.12 -0.81 24.27
N CYS A 47 -0.21 -0.69 22.97
CA CYS A 47 -0.52 0.62 22.39
C CYS A 47 -1.65 0.61 21.33
N ARG A 48 -2.86 0.14 21.68
CA ARG A 48 -4.02 0.08 20.76
C ARG A 48 -4.38 1.41 20.09
N GLN A 49 -4.08 2.54 20.74
CA GLN A 49 -4.31 3.87 20.17
C GLN A 49 -3.58 4.11 18.84
N CYS A 50 -2.47 3.40 18.59
CA CYS A 50 -1.71 3.49 17.35
C CYS A 50 -2.29 2.66 16.21
N ALA A 51 -3.34 1.85 16.43
CA ALA A 51 -3.94 1.03 15.38
C ALA A 51 -4.44 1.86 14.18
N LYS A 52 -4.87 3.10 14.42
CA LYS A 52 -5.35 4.03 13.38
C LYS A 52 -4.24 4.83 12.70
N PHE A 53 -2.96 4.46 12.85
CA PHE A 53 -1.84 5.22 12.28
C PHE A 53 -2.03 5.46 10.77
N THR A 54 -2.26 4.40 10.00
CA THR A 54 -2.50 4.49 8.55
C THR A 54 -3.61 5.48 8.20
N GLN A 55 -4.74 5.37 8.90
CA GLN A 55 -5.92 6.21 8.69
C GLN A 55 -5.65 7.67 9.07
N ASN A 56 -4.91 7.91 10.14
CA ASN A 56 -4.54 9.25 10.60
C ASN A 56 -3.60 9.94 9.59
N VAL A 57 -2.60 9.22 9.05
CA VAL A 57 -1.69 9.76 8.02
C VAL A 57 -2.47 10.14 6.76
N LEU A 58 -3.36 9.28 6.29
CA LEU A 58 -4.17 9.59 5.11
C LEU A 58 -5.16 10.72 5.39
N ARG A 59 -5.78 10.78 6.58
CA ARG A 59 -6.63 11.90 6.99
C ARG A 59 -5.86 13.22 6.94
N ASP A 60 -4.66 13.26 7.52
CA ASP A 60 -3.84 14.48 7.54
C ASP A 60 -3.35 14.87 6.13
N PHE A 61 -3.06 13.89 5.27
CA PHE A 61 -2.73 14.15 3.86
C PHE A 61 -3.90 14.77 3.07
N LEU A 62 -5.11 14.33 3.40
CA LEU A 62 -6.36 14.65 2.72
C LEU A 62 -7.06 15.90 3.29
N ASP A 63 -6.70 16.35 4.50
CA ASP A 63 -7.22 17.58 5.13
C ASP A 63 -6.51 18.81 4.54
N GLU A 64 -7.24 19.74 3.92
CA GLU A 64 -6.61 20.92 3.34
C GLU A 64 -6.29 22.02 4.34
N ARG A 65 -6.75 21.90 5.58
CA ARG A 65 -6.38 22.82 6.65
C ARG A 65 -4.98 22.52 7.20
N LYS A 66 -4.43 21.34 6.88
CA LYS A 66 -3.10 20.93 7.31
C LYS A 66 -2.04 21.49 6.36
N GLU A 67 -0.98 22.03 6.94
CA GLU A 67 0.21 22.45 6.19
C GLU A 67 0.83 21.27 5.43
N ARG A 68 1.33 21.54 4.22
CA ARG A 68 1.95 20.51 3.37
C ARG A 68 3.31 20.13 3.91
N GLN A 69 3.43 18.88 4.33
CA GLN A 69 4.69 18.29 4.77
C GLN A 69 5.38 17.51 3.65
N ASN A 70 6.71 17.37 3.74
CA ASN A 70 7.52 16.71 2.70
C ASN A 70 7.07 15.27 2.39
N TRP A 71 6.65 14.51 3.40
CA TRP A 71 6.19 13.13 3.22
C TRP A 71 4.93 13.04 2.33
N MET A 72 4.11 14.09 2.28
CA MET A 72 2.89 14.14 1.45
C MET A 72 3.20 14.06 -0.04
N ARG A 73 4.41 14.45 -0.47
CA ARG A 73 4.85 14.35 -1.86
C ARG A 73 4.86 12.91 -2.38
N THR A 74 5.10 11.95 -1.49
CA THR A 74 5.05 10.50 -1.80
C THR A 74 3.66 10.12 -2.32
N PHE A 75 2.61 10.50 -1.57
CA PHE A 75 1.23 10.24 -1.93
C PHE A 75 0.80 10.98 -3.20
N VAL A 76 1.21 12.25 -3.36
CA VAL A 76 0.93 13.03 -4.58
C VAL A 76 1.59 12.43 -5.83
N LYS A 77 2.83 11.94 -5.73
CA LYS A 77 3.48 11.27 -6.87
C LYS A 77 2.74 9.99 -7.26
N PHE A 78 2.30 9.22 -6.26
CA PHE A 78 1.60 7.96 -6.51
C PHE A 78 0.20 8.17 -7.07
N GLU A 79 -0.62 9.06 -6.52
CA GLU A 79 -1.97 9.28 -7.05
C GLU A 79 -1.96 9.71 -8.52
N ARG A 80 -0.94 10.49 -8.93
CA ARG A 80 -0.75 10.89 -10.33
C ARG A 80 -0.38 9.72 -11.24
N SER A 81 0.27 8.68 -10.72
CA SER A 81 0.52 7.47 -11.51
C SER A 81 -0.70 6.57 -11.64
N LEU A 82 -1.77 6.79 -10.85
CA LEU A 82 -3.04 6.09 -11.09
C LEU A 82 -3.84 6.69 -12.25
N VAL A 83 -3.69 8.00 -12.52
CA VAL A 83 -4.51 8.73 -13.51
C VAL A 83 -3.73 9.28 -14.70
N GLY A 84 -2.40 9.34 -14.64
CA GLY A 84 -1.56 9.80 -15.75
C GLY A 84 -1.54 11.31 -15.95
N GLU A 85 -2.00 12.09 -14.97
CA GLU A 85 -2.05 13.55 -15.01
C GLU A 85 -1.78 14.20 -13.65
N LYS A 86 -1.62 15.53 -13.64
CA LYS A 86 -1.51 16.28 -12.39
C LYS A 86 -2.88 16.31 -11.70
N THR A 87 -2.90 15.88 -10.45
CA THR A 87 -4.10 15.86 -9.61
C THR A 87 -4.36 17.21 -8.94
N ASP A 88 -5.59 17.67 -9.04
CA ASP A 88 -6.13 18.74 -8.19
C ASP A 88 -6.69 18.16 -6.88
N ARG A 89 -7.34 19.02 -6.08
CA ARG A 89 -7.96 18.63 -4.80
C ARG A 89 -9.12 17.64 -4.99
N ALA A 90 -10.00 17.90 -5.94
CA ALA A 90 -11.21 17.11 -6.15
C ALA A 90 -10.87 15.72 -6.67
N LEU A 91 -9.99 15.65 -7.68
CA LEU A 91 -9.51 14.40 -8.24
C LEU A 91 -8.71 13.59 -7.21
N ARG A 92 -7.85 14.23 -6.42
CA ARG A 92 -7.17 13.55 -5.31
C ARG A 92 -8.16 12.89 -4.35
N ARG A 93 -9.20 13.61 -3.89
CA ARG A 93 -10.21 13.02 -3.00
C ARG A 93 -10.87 11.81 -3.67
N LYS A 94 -11.29 11.94 -4.94
CA LYS A 94 -11.89 10.83 -5.70
C LYS A 94 -10.96 9.61 -5.80
N ILE A 95 -9.68 9.82 -6.06
CA ILE A 95 -8.68 8.74 -6.14
C ILE A 95 -8.57 8.01 -4.80
N TRP A 96 -8.33 8.72 -3.70
CA TRP A 96 -8.16 8.08 -2.38
C TRP A 96 -9.46 7.50 -1.83
N ASP A 97 -10.61 8.05 -2.21
CA ASP A 97 -11.91 7.44 -1.93
C ASP A 97 -12.13 6.12 -2.71
N SER A 98 -11.35 5.82 -3.75
CA SER A 98 -11.53 4.65 -4.62
C SER A 98 -10.58 3.48 -4.32
N VAL A 99 -9.61 3.67 -3.43
CA VAL A 99 -8.54 2.69 -3.19
C VAL A 99 -8.43 2.35 -1.71
N MET A 100 -7.77 1.24 -1.39
CA MET A 100 -7.29 0.97 -0.03
C MET A 100 -5.78 1.17 0.06
N PHE A 101 -5.30 1.57 1.23
CA PHE A 101 -3.88 1.71 1.53
C PHE A 101 -3.53 0.98 2.83
N TYR A 102 -2.45 0.20 2.80
CA TYR A 102 -1.98 -0.58 3.94
C TYR A 102 -0.46 -0.64 3.94
N ASN A 103 0.16 -0.51 5.12
CA ASN A 103 1.57 -0.85 5.27
C ASN A 103 1.69 -2.29 5.76
N TYR A 104 2.61 -3.05 5.17
CA TYR A 104 2.80 -4.46 5.44
C TYR A 104 3.23 -4.72 6.88
N LEU A 105 4.32 -4.06 7.33
CA LEU A 105 4.87 -4.30 8.67
C LEU A 105 3.90 -3.85 9.76
N GLN A 106 3.66 -4.74 10.72
CA GLN A 106 2.82 -4.47 11.90
C GLN A 106 3.58 -3.80 13.04
N VAL A 107 4.78 -3.29 12.76
CA VAL A 107 5.63 -2.56 13.71
C VAL A 107 6.16 -1.28 13.05
N ALA A 108 6.17 -0.18 13.81
CA ALA A 108 6.69 1.08 13.32
C ALA A 108 8.22 1.10 13.36
N MET A 109 8.85 1.69 12.35
CA MET A 109 10.28 1.95 12.34
C MET A 109 10.59 3.27 13.03
N THR A 110 11.79 3.41 13.57
CA THR A 110 12.26 4.62 14.26
C THR A 110 12.52 5.81 13.33
N GLY A 111 12.41 5.63 12.02
CA GLY A 111 12.51 6.72 11.06
C GLY A 111 12.65 6.27 9.61
N PRO A 112 12.79 7.23 8.69
CA PRO A 112 12.95 6.97 7.27
C PRO A 112 14.19 6.11 6.97
N ARG A 113 14.12 5.31 5.90
CA ARG A 113 15.21 4.42 5.42
C ARG A 113 15.63 3.31 6.38
N LYS A 114 15.02 3.19 7.55
CA LYS A 114 15.14 1.99 8.40
C LYS A 114 14.26 0.88 7.83
N ALA A 115 14.77 -0.35 7.86
CA ALA A 115 14.05 -1.54 7.39
C ALA A 115 13.65 -2.40 8.58
N GLY A 116 12.52 -3.11 8.46
CA GLY A 116 12.18 -4.17 9.41
C GLY A 116 13.19 -5.32 9.33
N THR A 117 13.27 -6.11 10.40
CA THR A 117 14.03 -7.35 10.41
C THR A 117 13.30 -8.44 9.62
N SER A 118 14.01 -9.46 9.16
CA SER A 118 13.38 -10.61 8.48
C SER A 118 12.31 -11.29 9.34
N ALA A 119 12.48 -11.30 10.67
CA ALA A 119 11.48 -11.82 11.59
C ALA A 119 10.20 -10.97 11.60
N GLN A 120 10.32 -9.64 11.58
CA GLN A 120 9.16 -8.74 11.51
C GLN A 120 8.39 -8.88 10.20
N TYR A 121 9.09 -9.06 9.06
CA TYR A 121 8.43 -9.34 7.78
C TYR A 121 7.67 -10.67 7.79
N LYS A 122 8.28 -11.74 8.34
CA LYS A 122 7.61 -13.05 8.48
C LYS A 122 6.38 -12.96 9.39
N GLN A 123 6.48 -12.25 10.51
CA GLN A 123 5.36 -12.08 11.44
C GLN A 123 4.19 -11.29 10.83
N ALA A 124 4.48 -10.33 9.95
CA ALA A 124 3.47 -9.55 9.25
C ALA A 124 2.68 -10.33 8.18
N ALA A 125 3.15 -11.51 7.75
CA ALA A 125 2.50 -12.29 6.69
C ALA A 125 1.05 -12.64 7.01
N ASN A 126 0.78 -13.11 8.24
CA ASN A 126 -0.58 -13.46 8.65
C ASN A 126 -1.53 -12.25 8.64
N ALA A 127 -1.06 -11.08 9.09
CA ALA A 127 -1.84 -9.85 9.04
C ALA A 127 -2.12 -9.42 7.60
N PHE A 128 -1.13 -9.53 6.71
CA PHE A 128 -1.32 -9.29 5.28
C PHE A 128 -2.36 -10.23 4.66
N PHE A 129 -2.30 -11.54 4.95
CA PHE A 129 -3.29 -12.49 4.47
C PHE A 129 -4.69 -12.19 4.99
N ASP A 130 -4.84 -11.87 6.28
CA ASP A 130 -6.13 -11.47 6.84
C ASP A 130 -6.68 -10.20 6.13
N VAL A 131 -5.83 -9.22 5.83
CA VAL A 131 -6.24 -8.00 5.11
C VAL A 131 -6.73 -8.29 3.70
N ILE A 132 -5.99 -9.09 2.91
CA ILE A 132 -6.41 -9.37 1.53
C ILE A 132 -7.61 -10.32 1.47
N ASP A 133 -7.74 -11.24 2.43
CA ASP A 133 -8.89 -12.13 2.52
C ASP A 133 -10.17 -11.36 2.94
N GLU A 134 -10.05 -10.38 3.84
CA GLU A 134 -11.18 -9.56 4.30
C GLU A 134 -11.62 -8.52 3.25
N ASN A 135 -10.66 -7.91 2.54
CA ASN A 135 -10.94 -6.77 1.65
C ASN A 135 -11.01 -7.17 0.16
N GLU A 136 -10.70 -8.41 -0.16
CA GLU A 136 -10.74 -9.00 -1.52
C GLU A 136 -10.25 -8.08 -2.64
N PRO A 137 -9.04 -7.48 -2.57
CA PRO A 137 -8.52 -6.65 -3.64
C PRO A 137 -8.41 -7.47 -4.94
N GLU A 138 -8.63 -6.81 -6.07
CA GLU A 138 -8.44 -7.40 -7.40
C GLU A 138 -6.99 -7.22 -7.88
N CYS A 139 -6.35 -6.15 -7.42
CA CYS A 139 -4.92 -5.95 -7.64
C CYS A 139 -4.23 -5.26 -6.45
N ILE A 140 -2.93 -5.52 -6.33
CA ILE A 140 -2.06 -4.92 -5.31
C ILE A 140 -0.89 -4.22 -6.01
N ILE A 141 -0.65 -2.96 -5.65
CA ILE A 141 0.49 -2.18 -6.12
C ILE A 141 1.48 -2.03 -4.95
N VAL A 142 2.62 -2.71 -5.06
CA VAL A 142 3.64 -2.79 -4.00
C VAL A 142 4.65 -1.66 -4.16
N TRP A 143 4.83 -0.87 -3.10
CA TRP A 143 5.77 0.25 -3.09
C TRP A 143 7.18 -0.21 -2.71
N GLY A 144 8.03 -0.39 -3.72
CA GLY A 144 9.48 -0.55 -3.57
C GLY A 144 9.97 -2.00 -3.56
N LYS A 145 11.17 -2.20 -4.10
CA LYS A 145 11.82 -3.52 -4.22
C LYS A 145 12.07 -4.22 -2.89
N ARG A 146 12.37 -3.46 -1.83
CA ARG A 146 12.63 -4.04 -0.51
C ARG A 146 11.41 -4.79 0.01
N LEU A 147 10.24 -4.15 -0.06
CA LEU A 147 9.01 -4.79 0.37
C LEU A 147 8.71 -6.00 -0.52
N TRP A 148 8.76 -5.84 -1.84
CA TRP A 148 8.58 -6.93 -2.80
C TRP A 148 9.42 -8.18 -2.45
N ASN A 149 10.71 -7.99 -2.18
CA ASN A 149 11.62 -9.10 -1.84
C ASN A 149 11.37 -9.75 -0.47
N ASN A 150 10.57 -9.11 0.39
CA ASN A 150 10.20 -9.64 1.72
C ASN A 150 8.73 -10.05 1.81
N MET A 151 8.00 -10.04 0.69
CA MET A 151 6.63 -10.51 0.63
C MET A 151 6.58 -12.03 0.85
N PRO A 152 5.49 -12.55 1.47
CA PRO A 152 5.33 -13.97 1.71
C PRO A 152 5.19 -14.72 0.39
N ASN A 153 5.78 -15.92 0.29
CA ASN A 153 5.63 -16.78 -0.89
C ASN A 153 4.48 -17.80 -0.71
N GLU A 154 3.85 -17.83 0.47
CA GLU A 154 2.64 -18.60 0.70
C GLU A 154 1.49 -18.06 -0.17
N ARG A 155 0.74 -18.96 -0.81
CA ARG A 155 -0.35 -18.63 -1.74
C ARG A 155 0.08 -17.83 -2.97
N TRP A 156 1.39 -17.75 -3.23
CA TRP A 156 1.95 -17.06 -4.38
C TRP A 156 1.92 -17.92 -5.64
N GLN A 157 1.70 -17.26 -6.78
CA GLN A 157 1.87 -17.83 -8.11
C GLN A 157 2.63 -16.81 -8.95
N ASP A 158 3.62 -17.28 -9.70
CA ASP A 158 4.37 -16.42 -10.61
C ASP A 158 3.46 -15.90 -11.73
N GLY A 159 3.78 -14.70 -12.20
CA GLY A 159 3.10 -14.05 -13.32
C GLY A 159 4.11 -13.48 -14.29
N ASP A 160 3.69 -13.33 -15.53
CA ASP A 160 4.52 -12.68 -16.54
C ASP A 160 4.72 -11.20 -16.21
N ASP A 161 5.95 -10.72 -16.36
CA ASP A 161 6.26 -9.32 -16.12
C ASP A 161 5.43 -8.39 -16.99
N ILE A 162 5.05 -7.23 -16.45
CA ILE A 162 4.52 -6.14 -17.27
C ILE A 162 5.71 -5.44 -17.92
N VAL A 163 5.77 -5.50 -19.25
CA VAL A 163 6.86 -4.89 -20.03
C VAL A 163 6.44 -3.51 -20.56
N VAL A 164 7.20 -2.48 -20.21
CA VAL A 164 7.05 -1.10 -20.73
C VAL A 164 8.42 -0.57 -21.10
N ASP A 165 8.60 -0.14 -22.34
CA ASP A 165 9.87 0.39 -22.88
C ASP A 165 11.09 -0.52 -22.58
N GLY A 166 10.92 -1.84 -22.66
CA GLY A 166 11.97 -2.82 -22.39
C GLY A 166 12.30 -3.04 -20.90
N TYR A 167 11.64 -2.32 -19.99
CA TYR A 167 11.71 -2.59 -18.56
C TYR A 167 10.67 -3.62 -18.16
N HIS A 168 11.11 -4.58 -17.35
CA HIS A 168 10.30 -5.66 -16.80
C HIS A 168 9.85 -5.31 -15.38
N ALA A 169 8.57 -4.99 -15.21
CA ALA A 169 7.97 -4.79 -13.90
C ALA A 169 7.48 -6.14 -13.36
N ALA A 170 8.11 -6.60 -12.28
CA ALA A 170 7.82 -7.88 -11.63
C ALA A 170 6.35 -8.00 -11.25
N THR A 171 5.73 -9.12 -11.63
CA THR A 171 4.35 -9.44 -11.26
C THR A 171 4.19 -10.84 -10.70
N GLY A 172 3.02 -11.09 -10.12
CA GLY A 172 2.53 -12.41 -9.80
C GLY A 172 1.15 -12.30 -9.17
N TYR A 173 0.73 -13.35 -8.47
CA TYR A 173 -0.62 -13.45 -7.94
C TYR A 173 -0.64 -14.03 -6.54
N TYR A 174 -1.47 -13.46 -5.68
CA TYR A 174 -1.90 -14.14 -4.45
C TYR A 174 -3.24 -14.82 -4.65
N LEU A 175 -3.39 -16.02 -4.11
CA LEU A 175 -4.67 -16.71 -3.99
C LEU A 175 -5.36 -16.31 -2.67
N LEU A 176 -6.57 -15.78 -2.77
CA LEU A 176 -7.43 -15.51 -1.61
C LEU A 176 -8.06 -16.80 -1.08
N ARG A 177 -8.55 -16.77 0.18
CA ARG A 177 -9.30 -17.89 0.79
C ARG A 177 -10.52 -18.31 -0.04
N ASN A 178 -11.15 -17.38 -0.76
CA ASN A 178 -12.31 -17.66 -1.61
C ASN A 178 -11.93 -18.18 -3.03
N GLY A 179 -10.64 -18.43 -3.29
CA GLY A 179 -10.13 -18.93 -4.56
C GLY A 179 -9.92 -17.88 -5.66
N LYS A 180 -10.26 -16.61 -5.42
CA LYS A 180 -9.96 -15.52 -6.37
C LYS A 180 -8.46 -15.23 -6.37
N ARG A 181 -7.94 -14.82 -7.53
CA ARG A 181 -6.55 -14.39 -7.71
C ARG A 181 -6.47 -12.86 -7.63
N VAL A 182 -5.44 -12.37 -6.94
CA VAL A 182 -5.12 -10.94 -6.84
C VAL A 182 -3.83 -10.67 -7.60
N LYS A 183 -3.88 -9.89 -8.68
CA LYS A 183 -2.68 -9.57 -9.46
C LYS A 183 -1.83 -8.53 -8.72
N VAL A 184 -0.55 -8.79 -8.59
CA VAL A 184 0.39 -7.94 -7.84
C VAL A 184 1.44 -7.40 -8.79
N VAL A 185 1.79 -6.11 -8.67
CA VAL A 185 2.94 -5.53 -9.37
C VAL A 185 3.80 -4.73 -8.39
N ALA A 186 5.12 -4.83 -8.58
CA ALA A 186 6.07 -3.97 -7.88
C ALA A 186 6.33 -2.67 -8.66
N VAL A 187 6.23 -1.54 -7.96
CA VAL A 187 6.67 -0.25 -8.46
C VAL A 187 7.84 0.29 -7.64
N TYR A 188 8.59 1.26 -8.16
CA TYR A 188 9.55 1.97 -7.32
C TYR A 188 8.82 2.69 -6.18
N HIS A 189 9.49 2.85 -5.04
CA HIS A 189 8.85 3.55 -3.92
C HIS A 189 8.66 5.04 -4.28
N PRO A 190 7.45 5.63 -4.13
CA PRO A 190 7.18 7.01 -4.59
C PRO A 190 8.01 8.09 -3.89
N SER A 191 8.58 7.81 -2.71
CA SER A 191 9.48 8.72 -2.01
C SER A 191 10.87 8.85 -2.65
N GLY A 192 11.27 7.90 -3.52
CA GLY A 192 12.56 7.88 -4.20
C GLY A 192 12.50 8.42 -5.64
N GLY A 193 13.32 7.82 -6.52
CA GLY A 193 13.38 8.09 -7.96
C GLY A 193 12.15 7.55 -8.72
N TYR A 194 10.97 8.11 -8.42
CA TYR A 194 9.69 7.69 -8.97
C TYR A 194 9.16 8.69 -10.00
N SER A 195 9.09 8.26 -11.26
CA SER A 195 8.43 8.99 -12.35
C SER A 195 6.98 8.56 -12.47
N TRP A 196 6.04 9.44 -12.10
CA TRP A 196 4.61 9.09 -12.07
C TRP A 196 4.04 8.84 -13.46
N SER A 197 4.52 9.53 -14.49
CA SER A 197 4.09 9.33 -15.88
C SER A 197 4.57 7.99 -16.45
N TYR A 198 5.78 7.57 -16.07
CA TYR A 198 6.31 6.25 -16.41
C TYR A 198 5.47 5.16 -15.74
N TRP A 199 5.31 5.23 -14.42
CA TRP A 199 4.59 4.20 -13.66
C TRP A 199 3.10 4.16 -13.97
N TYR A 200 2.51 5.25 -14.46
CA TYR A 200 1.16 5.23 -15.01
C TYR A 200 1.02 4.22 -16.15
N ARG A 201 1.99 4.10 -17.05
CA ARG A 201 1.91 3.13 -18.15
C ARG A 201 1.95 1.69 -17.65
N VAL A 202 2.75 1.40 -16.62
CA VAL A 202 2.78 0.08 -15.98
C VAL A 202 1.47 -0.21 -15.25
N ILE A 203 0.99 0.75 -14.44
CA ILE A 203 -0.26 0.61 -13.68
C ILE A 203 -1.45 0.46 -14.62
N LYS A 204 -1.48 1.18 -15.74
CA LYS A 204 -2.54 1.03 -16.74
C LYS A 204 -2.62 -0.42 -17.25
N ARG A 205 -1.49 -1.08 -17.53
CA ARG A 205 -1.45 -2.51 -17.92
C ARG A 205 -1.88 -3.47 -16.80
N LEU A 206 -1.75 -3.08 -15.54
CA LEU A 206 -2.28 -3.85 -14.41
C LEU A 206 -3.81 -3.79 -14.36
N LEU A 207 -4.39 -2.64 -14.75
CA LEU A 207 -5.81 -2.35 -14.65
C LEU A 207 -6.61 -2.68 -15.92
N GLU A 208 -5.93 -2.98 -17.04
CA GLU A 208 -6.50 -3.61 -18.24
C GLU A 208 -6.90 -5.07 -17.94
#